data_AF-A0A5M3M649-F1
#
_entry.id   AF-A0A5M3M649-F1
#
_cell.length_a   1.000
_cell.length_b   1.000
_cell.length_c   1.000
_cell.angle_alpha   90.00
_cell.angle_beta   90.00
_cell.angle_gamma   90.00
#
_symmetry.space_group_name_H-M   'P 1'
#
loop_
_entity.id
_entity.type
_entity.pdbx_description
1 polymer ?
#
loop_
_entity_poly.entity_id
_entity_poly.type
_entity_poly.pdbx_seq_one_letter_code
_entity_poly.pdbx_strand_id
1 'polypeptide(L)'
;GAIYDSYERQPHSKCLPNTRVNVLNDIKALVHDGSRKMIWVSGESGSGKSTILHTLADDLRQEGTLAGTFFFSRKHAKRSTFERVILTFAYQLGLQHHVAQEAITKAIHDDPALLSSEKSRRDQLEKLVIEPLKHLGH
;
A
#
# COMPACT_ATOMS: atom_id res chain seq x y z
N GLY A 1 -8.70 7.81 -5.98
CA GLY A 1 -7.34 7.62 -5.43
C GLY A 1 -6.84 6.19 -5.64
N ALA A 2 -5.57 5.92 -5.38
CA ALA A 2 -4.99 4.56 -5.51
C ALA A 2 -5.09 3.72 -4.21
N ILE A 3 -5.33 4.39 -3.09
CA ILE A 3 -5.50 3.82 -1.75
C ILE A 3 -6.81 3.02 -1.68
N TYR A 4 -6.85 2.02 -0.82
CA TYR A 4 -7.97 1.09 -0.71
C TYR A 4 -9.32 1.76 -0.37
N ASP A 5 -9.34 2.86 0.39
CA ASP A 5 -10.53 3.59 0.86
C ASP A 5 -10.92 4.81 0.01
N SER A 6 -10.31 5.01 -1.16
CA SER A 6 -10.57 6.21 -1.95
C SER A 6 -11.99 6.23 -2.56
N TYR A 7 -12.69 7.37 -2.49
CA TYR A 7 -14.05 7.55 -3.02
C TYR A 7 -14.25 7.03 -4.47
N GLU A 8 -13.28 7.27 -5.36
CA GLU A 8 -13.30 6.76 -6.75
C GLU A 8 -13.40 5.23 -6.89
N ARG A 9 -13.29 4.48 -5.79
CA ARG A 9 -13.40 3.02 -5.75
C ARG A 9 -14.65 2.53 -5.01
N GLN A 10 -15.56 3.42 -4.61
CA GLN A 10 -16.80 3.03 -3.95
C GLN A 10 -17.87 2.60 -4.98
N PRO A 11 -18.70 1.58 -4.66
CA PRO A 11 -18.58 0.71 -3.49
C PRO A 11 -17.37 -0.23 -3.61
N HIS A 12 -16.60 -0.34 -2.52
CA HIS A 12 -15.48 -1.27 -2.49
C HIS A 12 -16.01 -2.71 -2.45
N SER A 13 -15.53 -3.59 -3.33
CA SER A 13 -15.88 -5.00 -3.22
C SER A 13 -15.19 -5.58 -1.98
N LYS A 14 -15.96 -5.86 -0.93
CA LYS A 14 -15.54 -6.75 0.16
C LYS A 14 -16.05 -8.16 -0.10
N CYS A 15 -15.39 -9.15 0.47
CA CYS A 15 -15.93 -10.50 0.51
C CYS A 15 -17.30 -10.45 1.19
N LEU A 16 -18.26 -11.18 0.64
CA LEU A 16 -19.56 -11.32 1.29
C LEU A 16 -19.37 -11.99 2.66
N PRO A 17 -20.21 -11.68 3.65
CA PRO A 17 -20.14 -12.32 4.96
C PRO A 17 -20.06 -13.84 4.84
N ASN A 18 -19.15 -14.45 5.62
CA ASN A 18 -18.92 -15.90 5.66
C ASN A 18 -18.44 -16.53 4.34
N THR A 19 -17.95 -15.74 3.38
CA THR A 19 -17.30 -16.25 2.15
C THR A 19 -15.79 -16.08 2.20
N ARG A 20 -15.05 -16.97 1.52
CA ARG A 20 -13.58 -16.91 1.40
C ARG A 20 -12.82 -16.87 2.74
N VAL A 21 -13.48 -17.25 3.84
CA VAL A 21 -12.95 -17.20 5.21
C VAL A 21 -11.63 -17.95 5.34
N ASN A 22 -11.56 -19.19 4.84
CA ASN A 22 -10.33 -19.99 4.92
C ASN A 22 -9.16 -19.30 4.21
N VAL A 23 -9.38 -18.80 2.99
CA VAL A 23 -8.33 -18.10 2.23
C VAL A 23 -7.86 -16.82 2.93
N LEU A 24 -8.79 -16.05 3.50
CA LEU A 24 -8.44 -14.85 4.28
C LEU A 24 -7.61 -15.22 5.52
N ASN A 25 -8.01 -16.25 6.26
CA ASN A 25 -7.30 -16.72 7.44
C ASN A 25 -5.90 -17.24 7.09
N ASP A 26 -5.77 -18.00 6.00
CA ASP A 26 -4.47 -18.50 5.54
C ASP A 26 -3.53 -17.35 5.19
N ILE A 27 -4.02 -16.35 4.46
CA ILE A 27 -3.20 -15.18 4.10
C ILE A 27 -2.84 -14.36 5.35
N LYS A 28 -3.78 -14.15 6.28
CA LYS A 28 -3.50 -13.45 7.55
C LYS A 28 -2.44 -14.17 8.36
N ALA A 29 -2.52 -15.50 8.47
CA ALA A 29 -1.52 -16.30 9.16
C ALA A 29 -0.13 -16.10 8.54
N LEU A 30 -0.02 -16.06 7.21
CA LEU A 30 1.24 -15.76 6.51
C LEU A 30 1.74 -14.34 6.77
N VAL A 31 0.85 -13.35 6.89
CA VAL A 31 1.22 -11.96 7.22
C VAL A 31 1.76 -11.88 8.65
N HIS A 32 1.08 -12.50 9.62
CA HIS A 32 1.48 -12.45 11.04
C HIS A 32 2.72 -13.29 11.35
N ASP A 33 2.96 -14.37 10.63
CA ASP A 33 4.19 -15.17 10.75
C ASP A 33 5.45 -14.34 10.43
N GLY A 34 5.34 -13.32 9.58
CA GLY A 34 6.42 -12.35 9.32
C GLY A 34 7.65 -12.93 8.59
N SER A 35 7.74 -14.25 8.38
CA SER A 35 8.84 -14.88 7.65
C SER A 35 8.77 -14.62 6.13
N ARG A 36 7.59 -14.28 5.63
CA ARG A 36 7.31 -14.04 4.21
C ARG A 36 7.45 -12.56 3.88
N LYS A 37 8.36 -12.23 2.95
CA LYS A 37 8.53 -10.87 2.42
C LYS A 37 7.55 -10.53 1.29
N MET A 38 6.92 -11.53 0.69
CA MET A 38 5.96 -11.36 -0.41
C MET A 38 4.94 -12.49 -0.38
N ILE A 39 3.66 -12.12 -0.52
CA ILE A 39 2.54 -13.06 -0.67
C ILE A 39 1.90 -12.78 -2.02
N TRP A 40 1.70 -13.83 -2.81
CA TRP A 40 1.11 -13.73 -4.14
C TRP A 40 -0.24 -14.47 -4.19
N VAL A 41 -1.32 -13.73 -4.47
CA VAL A 41 -2.67 -14.29 -4.62
C VAL A 41 -2.99 -14.45 -6.11
N SER A 42 -2.94 -15.68 -6.61
CA SER A 42 -3.26 -16.04 -8.00
C SER A 42 -4.59 -16.80 -8.10
N GLY A 43 -5.11 -16.93 -9.32
CA GLY A 43 -6.38 -17.62 -9.59
C GLY A 43 -7.06 -17.08 -10.84
N GLU A 44 -8.10 -17.78 -11.28
CA GLU A 44 -8.82 -17.49 -12.54
C GLU A 44 -9.41 -16.09 -12.61
N SER A 45 -9.62 -15.59 -13.84
CA SER A 45 -10.31 -14.31 -14.03
C SER A 45 -11.71 -14.36 -13.38
N GLY A 46 -12.11 -13.29 -12.71
CA GLY A 46 -13.41 -13.24 -12.02
C GLY A 46 -13.47 -13.97 -10.67
N SER A 47 -12.40 -14.65 -10.22
CA SER A 47 -12.43 -15.39 -8.94
C SER A 47 -12.49 -14.54 -7.66
N GLY A 48 -12.48 -13.20 -7.79
CA GLY A 48 -12.59 -12.28 -6.67
C GLY A 48 -11.28 -11.95 -5.95
N LYS A 49 -10.11 -12.17 -6.57
CA LYS A 49 -8.79 -11.85 -5.97
C LYS A 49 -8.69 -10.42 -5.43
N SER A 50 -9.11 -9.44 -6.22
CA SER A 50 -9.09 -8.03 -5.80
C SER A 50 -10.02 -7.77 -4.61
N THR A 51 -11.11 -8.52 -4.51
CA THR A 51 -12.07 -8.49 -3.39
C THR A 51 -11.45 -9.08 -2.13
N ILE A 52 -10.71 -10.20 -2.25
CA ILE A 52 -9.97 -10.81 -1.14
C ILE A 52 -8.90 -9.84 -0.62
N LEU A 53 -8.06 -9.28 -1.50
CA LEU A 53 -7.00 -8.33 -1.10
C LEU A 53 -7.56 -7.02 -0.53
N HIS A 54 -8.73 -6.57 -0.99
CA HIS A 54 -9.40 -5.40 -0.41
C HIS A 54 -9.93 -5.69 1.00
N THR A 55 -10.56 -6.85 1.19
CA THR A 55 -11.03 -7.30 2.52
C THR A 55 -9.87 -7.44 3.49
N LEU A 56 -8.79 -8.09 3.08
CA LEU A 56 -7.58 -8.22 3.88
C LEU A 56 -6.99 -6.86 4.28
N ALA A 57 -6.94 -5.90 3.35
CA ALA A 57 -6.44 -4.56 3.66
C ALA A 57 -7.32 -3.85 4.70
N ASP A 58 -8.63 -3.99 4.61
CA ASP A 58 -9.55 -3.42 5.60
C ASP A 58 -9.35 -4.03 6.99
N ASP A 59 -9.19 -5.35 7.05
CA ASP A 59 -8.92 -6.07 8.29
C ASP A 59 -7.59 -5.63 8.92
N LEU A 60 -6.49 -5.61 8.15
CA LEU A 60 -5.19 -5.17 8.65
C LEU A 60 -5.19 -3.70 9.09
N ARG A 61 -6.02 -2.85 8.49
CA ARG A 61 -6.19 -1.48 8.98
C ARG A 61 -6.90 -1.48 10.33
N GLN A 62 -7.98 -2.24 10.49
CA GLN A 62 -8.70 -2.32 11.76
C GLN A 62 -7.79 -2.85 12.88
N GLU A 63 -6.86 -3.75 12.54
CA GLU A 63 -5.82 -4.26 13.43
C GLU A 63 -4.66 -3.27 13.66
N GLY A 64 -4.59 -2.16 12.92
CA GLY A 64 -3.50 -1.17 13.02
C GLY A 64 -2.16 -1.63 12.43
N THR A 65 -2.15 -2.70 11.64
CA THR A 65 -0.94 -3.33 11.08
C THR A 65 -0.72 -3.03 9.59
N LEU A 66 -1.69 -2.40 8.92
CA LEU A 66 -1.58 -2.01 7.52
C LEU A 66 -0.66 -0.79 7.32
N ALA A 67 0.52 -0.99 6.74
CA ALA A 67 1.44 0.10 6.38
C ALA A 67 0.97 0.94 5.17
N GLY A 68 0.15 0.37 4.28
CA GLY A 68 -0.39 1.10 3.13
C GLY A 68 -0.84 0.20 2.00
N THR A 69 -1.52 0.80 1.02
CA THR A 69 -2.06 0.09 -0.14
C THR A 69 -1.85 0.84 -1.45
N PHE A 70 -1.76 0.09 -2.54
CA PHE A 70 -1.84 0.65 -3.88
C PHE A 70 -2.58 -0.33 -4.81
N PHE A 71 -3.60 0.16 -5.51
CA PHE A 71 -4.35 -0.64 -6.48
C PHE A 71 -4.17 -0.09 -7.90
N PHE A 72 -3.54 -0.89 -8.75
CA PHE A 72 -3.41 -0.61 -10.17
C PHE A 72 -4.77 -0.62 -10.87
N SER A 73 -4.93 0.24 -11.87
CA SER A 73 -6.10 0.25 -12.74
C SER A 73 -5.76 0.73 -14.14
N ARG A 74 -6.06 -0.11 -15.14
CA ARG A 74 -5.89 0.23 -16.56
C ARG A 74 -6.79 1.38 -17.01
N LYS A 75 -7.89 1.63 -16.30
CA LYS A 75 -8.85 2.70 -16.63
C LYS A 75 -8.40 4.08 -16.17
N HIS A 76 -7.31 4.19 -15.42
CA HIS A 76 -6.84 5.46 -14.85
C HIS A 76 -5.35 5.62 -15.10
N ALA A 77 -4.96 6.60 -15.92
CA ALA A 77 -3.57 6.85 -16.30
C ALA A 77 -2.61 6.96 -15.09
N LYS A 78 -3.07 7.59 -14.00
CA LYS A 78 -2.31 7.75 -12.75
C LYS A 78 -2.11 6.44 -11.95
N ARG A 79 -2.83 5.38 -12.29
CA ARG A 79 -2.81 4.05 -11.64
C ARG A 79 -2.49 2.92 -12.61
N SER A 80 -2.25 3.22 -13.88
CA SER A 80 -1.88 2.22 -14.89
C SER A 80 -0.37 1.97 -14.93
N THR A 81 0.42 2.84 -14.30
CA THR A 81 1.88 2.77 -14.24
C THR A 81 2.36 2.70 -12.80
N PHE A 82 3.64 2.35 -12.61
CA PHE A 82 4.30 2.36 -11.31
C PHE A 82 4.50 3.78 -10.76
N GLU A 83 4.14 4.82 -11.51
CA GLU A 83 4.68 6.15 -11.28
C GLU A 83 4.29 6.79 -9.95
N ARG A 84 3.16 6.38 -9.41
CA ARG A 84 2.64 6.90 -8.15
C ARG A 84 2.79 5.95 -6.99
N VAL A 85 3.31 4.75 -7.20
CA VAL A 85 3.35 3.71 -6.17
C VAL A 85 4.16 4.20 -4.97
N ILE A 86 5.39 4.66 -5.20
CA ILE A 86 6.28 5.12 -4.12
C ILE A 86 5.71 6.36 -3.42
N LEU A 87 5.28 7.37 -4.18
CA LEU A 87 4.71 8.59 -3.61
C LEU A 87 3.44 8.32 -2.80
N THR A 88 2.63 7.35 -3.23
CA THR A 88 1.41 6.94 -2.51
C THR A 88 1.76 6.21 -1.21
N PHE A 89 2.83 5.42 -1.16
CA PHE A 89 3.30 4.81 0.07
C PHE A 89 3.93 5.83 1.02
N ALA A 90 4.76 6.74 0.52
CA ALA A 90 5.33 7.83 1.32
C ALA A 90 4.23 8.67 1.97
N TYR A 91 3.20 9.03 1.20
CA TYR A 91 2.04 9.75 1.73
C TYR A 91 1.32 8.98 2.84
N GLN A 92 1.00 7.69 2.62
CA GLN A 92 0.34 6.86 3.64
C GLN A 92 1.20 6.69 4.90
N LEU A 93 2.51 6.49 4.73
CA LEU A 93 3.45 6.35 5.84
C LEU A 93 3.52 7.62 6.69
N GLY A 94 3.61 8.79 6.05
CA GLY A 94 3.63 10.08 6.75
C GLY A 94 2.30 10.42 7.44
N LEU A 95 1.16 9.92 6.94
CA LEU A 95 -0.12 10.05 7.65
C LEU A 95 -0.20 9.20 8.90
N GLN A 96 0.50 8.06 8.92
CA GLN A 96 0.44 7.09 10.02
C GLN A 96 1.48 7.38 11.12
N HIS A 97 2.65 7.91 10.76
CA HIS A 97 3.75 8.11 11.69
C HIS A 97 4.35 9.51 11.57
N HIS A 98 4.28 10.28 12.65
CA HIS A 98 4.81 11.66 12.69
C HIS A 98 6.32 11.71 12.41
N VAL A 99 7.10 10.78 12.97
CA VAL A 99 8.56 10.70 12.71
C VAL A 99 8.85 10.47 11.23
N ALA A 100 8.08 9.59 10.57
CA ALA A 100 8.22 9.39 9.13
C ALA A 100 7.77 10.62 8.33
N GLN A 101 6.71 11.30 8.77
CA GLN A 101 6.24 12.55 8.16
C GLN A 101 7.33 13.62 8.14
N GLU A 102 8.01 13.83 9.26
CA GLU A 102 9.10 14.80 9.36
C GLU A 102 10.27 14.44 8.44
N ALA A 103 10.69 13.17 8.44
CA ALA A 103 11.75 12.69 7.56
C ALA A 103 11.40 12.87 6.07
N ILE A 104 10.17 12.56 5.68
CA ILE A 104 9.68 12.71 4.31
C ILE A 104 9.61 14.20 3.92
N THR A 105 9.05 15.04 4.77
CA THR A 105 8.95 16.49 4.50
C THR A 105 10.33 17.11 4.37
N LYS A 106 11.28 16.72 5.23
CA LYS A 106 12.67 17.16 5.12
C LYS A 106 13.31 16.71 3.80
N ALA A 107 13.16 15.44 3.43
CA ALA A 107 13.70 14.94 2.17
C ALA A 107 13.16 15.71 0.96
N ILE A 108 11.86 16.01 0.94
CA ILE A 108 11.22 16.80 -0.13
C ILE A 108 11.68 18.26 -0.11
N HIS A 109 11.86 18.85 1.07
CA HIS A 109 12.38 20.21 1.20
C HIS A 109 13.82 20.31 0.64
N ASP A 110 14.66 19.34 0.97
CA ASP A 110 16.06 19.32 0.54
C ASP A 110 16.22 18.95 -0.94
N ASP A 111 15.33 18.09 -1.48
CA ASP A 111 15.27 17.75 -2.91
C ASP A 111 13.81 17.68 -3.42
N PRO A 112 13.25 18.80 -3.91
CA PRO A 112 11.90 18.83 -4.45
C PRO A 112 11.70 17.94 -5.69
N ALA A 113 12.79 17.59 -6.39
CA ALA A 113 12.71 16.71 -7.55
C ALA A 113 12.26 15.28 -7.16
N LEU A 114 12.32 14.91 -5.88
CA LEU A 114 11.75 13.65 -5.38
C LEU A 114 10.26 13.46 -5.72
N LEU A 115 9.51 14.55 -5.96
CA LEU A 115 8.11 14.49 -6.39
C LEU A 115 7.91 14.36 -7.91
N SER A 116 8.97 14.51 -8.69
CA SER A 116 8.93 14.47 -10.15
C SER A 116 8.83 13.03 -10.69
N SER A 117 8.19 12.88 -11.85
CA SER A 117 8.22 11.63 -12.63
C SER A 117 9.62 11.30 -13.16
N GLU A 118 10.45 12.32 -13.38
CA GLU A 118 11.80 12.20 -13.96
C GLU A 118 12.85 11.77 -12.95
N LYS A 119 12.52 11.78 -11.65
CA LYS A 119 13.44 11.32 -10.62
C LYS A 119 13.57 9.80 -10.62
N SER A 120 14.78 9.34 -10.33
CA SER A 120 15.08 7.92 -10.09
C SER A 120 14.09 7.30 -9.10
N ARG A 121 13.48 6.18 -9.50
CA ARG A 121 12.62 5.37 -8.62
C ARG A 121 13.36 4.84 -7.41
N ARG A 122 14.65 4.55 -7.57
CA ARG A 122 15.50 4.11 -6.46
C ARG A 122 15.64 5.23 -5.43
N ASP A 123 15.87 6.45 -5.88
CA ASP A 123 16.03 7.61 -4.98
C ASP A 123 14.71 7.91 -4.27
N GLN A 124 13.60 7.90 -5.00
CA GLN A 124 12.27 8.06 -4.40
C GLN A 124 12.02 6.98 -3.33
N LEU A 125 12.31 5.71 -3.64
CA LEU A 125 12.09 4.60 -2.70
C LEU A 125 12.98 4.74 -1.47
N GLU A 126 14.26 5.02 -1.65
CA GLU A 126 15.20 5.15 -0.53
C GLU A 126 14.82 6.35 0.35
N LYS A 127 14.66 7.54 -0.24
CA LYS A 127 14.46 8.79 0.49
C LYS A 127 13.06 8.97 1.08
N LEU A 128 12.02 8.47 0.41
CA LEU A 128 10.64 8.71 0.81
C LEU A 128 9.99 7.53 1.53
N VAL A 129 10.62 6.35 1.54
CA VAL A 129 10.04 5.14 2.18
C VAL A 129 11.06 4.44 3.08
N ILE A 130 12.20 4.02 2.55
CA ILE A 130 13.15 3.19 3.32
C ILE A 130 13.81 3.99 4.45
N GLU A 131 14.36 5.17 4.17
CA GLU A 131 14.96 6.03 5.19
C GLU A 131 13.92 6.45 6.26
N PRO A 132 12.71 6.92 5.92
CA PRO A 132 11.67 7.17 6.92
C PRO A 132 11.32 5.95 7.78
N LEU A 133 11.22 4.75 7.21
CA LEU A 133 10.95 3.53 7.97
C LEU A 133 12.08 3.18 8.95
N LYS A 134 13.35 3.43 8.59
CA LYS A 134 14.49 3.21 9.51
C LYS A 134 14.39 4.08 10.76
N HIS A 135 13.80 5.27 10.68
CA HIS A 135 13.58 6.14 11.84
C HIS A 135 12.44 5.68 12.77
N LEU A 136 11.59 4.74 12.33
CA LEU A 136 10.55 4.14 13.17
C LEU A 136 11.07 2.96 14.00
N GLY A 137 12.28 2.45 13.68
CA GLY A 137 12.85 1.24 14.26
C GLY A 137 13.63 1.43 15.57
N HIS A 138 13.37 2.51 16.32
CA HIS A 138 14.02 2.82 17.60
C HIS A 138 13.01 3.21 18.67
#